data_AF-F7KWA0-F1
#
_entry.id   AF-F7KWA0-F1
#
_cell.length_a   1.000
_cell.length_b   1.000
_cell.length_c   1.000
_cell.angle_alpha   90.00
_cell.angle_beta   90.00
_cell.angle_gamma   90.00
#
_symmetry.space_group_name_H-M   'P 1'
#
loop_
_entity.id
_entity.type
_entity.pdbx_description
1 polymer ?
#
loop_
_entity_poly.entity_id
_entity_poly.type
_entity_poly.pdbx_seq_one_letter_code
_entity_poly.pdbx_strand_id
1 'polypeptide(L)'
;MRRRILRLLLLMFAAFILPACAGSEKAAESENEMFDTHTKQFLKYAEKYGLIESAEYQDLEDQLEKENDRRKKALEQGEVIYGPTQYTMETYIKYICGSMEPELIEKMKGKEISCTEEDVRAYYEDNKEYIAVQEAAMQFDVIMTSQENKELLEKIAQEDDVIKYAESDAEVFTVSEMEFQENSVVYNRNPDLMEQLFGMKSGERYLTEDIEGIVYLYVYKGETESCILPYEQVRESVENMYLRAEFDEILSRE
;
A
#
# COMPACT_ATOMS: atom_id res chain seq x y z
N MET A 1 -71.87 -58.70 0.19
CA MET A 1 -71.87 -57.76 1.33
C MET A 1 -70.81 -56.71 1.06
N ARG A 2 -71.20 -55.43 0.85
CA ARG A 2 -70.47 -54.13 1.00
C ARG A 2 -68.93 -54.13 0.77
N ARG A 3 -68.23 -53.31 -0.03
CA ARG A 3 -68.39 -52.12 -0.93
C ARG A 3 -67.07 -52.14 -1.77
N ARG A 4 -67.04 -52.08 -3.12
CA ARG A 4 -66.88 -50.86 -3.97
C ARG A 4 -65.64 -50.02 -3.53
N ILE A 5 -64.57 -49.71 -4.30
CA ILE A 5 -64.45 -48.90 -5.54
C ILE A 5 -62.95 -48.80 -5.94
N LEU A 6 -62.63 -48.96 -7.24
CA LEU A 6 -61.64 -48.23 -8.07
C LEU A 6 -60.22 -47.92 -7.52
N ARG A 7 -59.18 -48.55 -8.09
CA ARG A 7 -57.83 -47.96 -8.25
C ARG A 7 -57.25 -48.34 -9.62
N LEU A 8 -57.75 -47.66 -10.64
CA LEU A 8 -57.17 -47.56 -11.98
C LEU A 8 -57.15 -46.06 -12.28
N LEU A 9 -56.06 -45.38 -11.87
CA LEU A 9 -55.65 -44.00 -12.15
C LEU A 9 -54.74 -43.50 -11.01
N LEU A 10 -53.44 -43.72 -11.12
CA LEU A 10 -52.39 -42.73 -10.81
C LEU A 10 -51.00 -43.28 -11.20
N LEU A 11 -50.81 -43.57 -12.48
CA LEU A 11 -49.49 -43.82 -13.08
C LEU A 11 -48.92 -42.52 -13.67
N MET A 12 -49.23 -41.37 -13.05
CA MET A 12 -48.92 -40.02 -13.57
C MET A 12 -48.54 -39.00 -12.48
N PHE A 13 -48.18 -39.42 -11.27
CA PHE A 13 -47.67 -38.49 -10.24
C PHE A 13 -46.67 -39.17 -9.31
N ALA A 14 -45.43 -39.34 -9.79
CA ALA A 14 -44.21 -39.37 -8.97
C ALA A 14 -42.93 -39.29 -9.84
N ALA A 15 -43.00 -38.71 -11.03
CA ALA A 15 -41.84 -38.28 -11.81
C ALA A 15 -41.64 -36.77 -11.63
N PHE A 16 -41.60 -36.33 -10.37
CA PHE A 16 -41.25 -34.96 -9.97
C PHE A 16 -40.58 -35.03 -8.59
N ILE A 17 -39.48 -35.78 -8.52
CA ILE A 17 -38.41 -35.44 -7.59
C ILE A 17 -37.51 -34.51 -8.40
N LEU A 18 -37.53 -33.24 -8.03
CA LEU A 18 -36.68 -32.19 -8.61
C LEU A 18 -35.22 -32.64 -8.69
N PRO A 19 -34.47 -32.26 -9.74
CA PRO A 19 -33.03 -32.15 -9.64
C PRO A 19 -32.71 -30.84 -8.90
N ALA A 20 -32.87 -30.82 -7.57
CA ALA A 20 -32.49 -29.66 -6.76
C ALA A 20 -30.98 -29.66 -6.41
N CYS A 21 -30.26 -30.77 -6.63
CA CYS A 21 -28.86 -30.89 -6.21
C CYS A 21 -27.83 -30.51 -7.29
N ALA A 22 -28.20 -30.49 -8.57
CA ALA A 22 -27.23 -30.24 -9.65
C ALA A 22 -26.85 -28.75 -9.82
N GLY A 23 -27.68 -27.83 -9.32
CA GLY A 23 -27.40 -26.38 -9.34
C GLY A 23 -26.52 -25.92 -8.18
N SER A 24 -26.73 -26.49 -6.98
CA SER A 24 -25.93 -26.18 -5.80
C SER A 24 -24.52 -26.78 -5.86
N GLU A 25 -24.34 -27.96 -6.46
CA GLU A 25 -23.02 -28.57 -6.67
C GLU A 25 -22.15 -27.76 -7.65
N LYS A 26 -22.75 -27.22 -8.73
CA LYS A 26 -22.03 -26.35 -9.69
C LYS A 26 -21.68 -24.98 -9.11
N ALA A 27 -22.56 -24.40 -8.28
CA ALA A 27 -22.28 -23.16 -7.56
C ALA A 27 -21.11 -23.39 -6.57
N ALA A 28 -21.17 -24.45 -5.76
CA ALA A 28 -20.11 -24.82 -4.84
C ALA A 28 -18.77 -25.17 -5.52
N GLU A 29 -18.78 -25.79 -6.71
CA GLU A 29 -17.57 -26.00 -7.53
C GLU A 29 -17.00 -24.67 -8.06
N SER A 30 -17.84 -23.74 -8.50
CA SER A 30 -17.39 -22.41 -8.94
C SER A 30 -16.86 -21.55 -7.80
N GLU A 31 -17.43 -21.66 -6.61
CA GLU A 31 -16.96 -21.00 -5.37
C GLU A 31 -15.58 -21.52 -4.94
N ASN A 32 -15.35 -22.82 -5.10
CA ASN A 32 -14.10 -23.43 -4.68
C ASN A 32 -12.94 -23.14 -5.66
N GLU A 33 -13.23 -22.79 -6.91
CA GLU A 33 -12.22 -22.45 -7.93
C GLU A 33 -11.92 -20.93 -8.02
N MET A 34 -12.79 -20.04 -7.56
CA MET A 34 -12.67 -18.61 -7.87
C MET A 34 -11.82 -17.78 -6.91
N PHE A 35 -11.69 -18.22 -5.66
CA PHE A 35 -10.84 -17.57 -4.66
C PHE A 35 -9.77 -18.53 -4.16
N ASP A 36 -8.55 -18.04 -4.03
CA ASP A 36 -7.49 -18.79 -3.36
C ASP A 36 -7.81 -18.99 -1.87
N THR A 37 -7.09 -19.94 -1.24
CA THR A 37 -7.26 -20.26 0.18
C THR A 37 -7.12 -19.04 1.06
N HIS A 38 -6.14 -18.18 0.75
CA HIS A 38 -5.86 -16.96 1.50
C HIS A 38 -7.09 -16.02 1.52
N THR A 39 -7.67 -15.74 0.36
CA THR A 39 -8.86 -14.90 0.19
C THR A 39 -10.06 -15.50 0.91
N LYS A 40 -10.27 -16.82 0.81
CA LYS A 40 -11.36 -17.50 1.52
C LYS A 40 -11.21 -17.37 3.04
N GLN A 41 -10.01 -17.55 3.58
CA GLN A 41 -9.76 -17.38 5.01
C GLN A 41 -9.93 -15.91 5.43
N PHE A 42 -9.46 -14.97 4.62
CA PHE A 42 -9.65 -13.54 4.88
C PHE A 42 -11.14 -13.22 5.08
N LEU A 43 -11.99 -13.64 4.14
CA LEU A 43 -13.42 -13.36 4.17
C LEU A 43 -14.09 -14.01 5.40
N LYS A 44 -13.71 -15.24 5.77
CA LYS A 44 -14.21 -15.89 6.99
C LYS A 44 -13.84 -15.11 8.26
N TYR A 45 -12.62 -14.61 8.35
CA TYR A 45 -12.22 -13.78 9.49
C TYR A 45 -12.91 -12.42 9.47
N ALA A 46 -13.08 -11.81 8.30
CA ALA A 46 -13.84 -10.57 8.14
C ALA A 46 -15.29 -10.72 8.61
N GLU A 47 -15.96 -11.83 8.26
CA GLU A 47 -17.31 -12.16 8.73
C GLU A 47 -17.33 -12.39 10.26
N LYS A 48 -16.41 -13.23 10.77
CA LYS A 48 -16.26 -13.50 12.21
C LYS A 48 -16.11 -12.21 13.03
N TYR A 49 -15.42 -11.23 12.47
CA TYR A 49 -15.16 -9.94 13.11
C TYR A 49 -16.16 -8.84 12.74
N GLY A 50 -17.21 -9.17 11.98
CA GLY A 50 -18.33 -8.29 11.65
C GLY A 50 -17.97 -7.16 10.67
N LEU A 51 -16.94 -7.34 9.85
CA LEU A 51 -16.57 -6.42 8.77
C LEU A 51 -17.42 -6.64 7.52
N ILE A 52 -17.90 -7.87 7.32
CA ILE A 52 -18.89 -8.23 6.30
C ILE A 52 -20.03 -9.00 6.95
N GLU A 53 -21.19 -9.00 6.30
CA GLU A 53 -22.36 -9.74 6.77
C GLU A 53 -22.20 -11.26 6.55
N SER A 54 -21.55 -11.65 5.45
CA SER A 54 -21.42 -13.05 5.02
C SER A 54 -20.25 -13.21 4.06
N ALA A 55 -19.48 -14.28 4.22
CA ALA A 55 -18.44 -14.71 3.28
C ALA A 55 -18.99 -15.64 2.16
N GLU A 56 -20.28 -15.93 2.15
CA GLU A 56 -20.92 -16.75 1.11
C GLU A 56 -20.93 -16.01 -0.22
N TYR A 57 -20.63 -16.73 -1.30
CA TYR A 57 -20.43 -16.13 -2.62
C TYR A 57 -21.67 -15.37 -3.13
N GLN A 58 -22.86 -15.91 -2.91
CA GLN A 58 -24.10 -15.27 -3.34
C GLN A 58 -24.30 -13.91 -2.66
N ASP A 59 -23.95 -13.79 -1.37
CA ASP A 59 -24.07 -12.53 -0.64
C ASP A 59 -23.02 -11.52 -1.10
N LEU A 60 -21.82 -11.99 -1.45
CA LEU A 60 -20.77 -11.15 -2.06
C LEU A 60 -21.18 -10.66 -3.47
N GLU A 61 -21.90 -11.47 -4.24
CA GLU A 61 -22.44 -11.10 -5.56
C GLU A 61 -23.51 -10.01 -5.43
N ASP A 62 -24.43 -10.16 -4.48
CA ASP A 62 -25.44 -9.15 -4.16
C ASP A 62 -24.81 -7.82 -3.70
N GLN A 63 -23.73 -7.88 -2.92
CA GLN A 63 -22.98 -6.69 -2.51
C GLN A 63 -22.26 -6.01 -3.68
N LEU A 64 -21.67 -6.81 -4.58
CA LEU A 64 -21.05 -6.31 -5.82
C LEU A 64 -22.05 -5.57 -6.69
N GLU A 65 -23.25 -6.12 -6.89
CA GLU A 65 -24.30 -5.48 -7.66
C GLU A 65 -24.68 -4.12 -7.06
N LYS A 66 -24.87 -4.06 -5.73
CA LYS A 66 -25.16 -2.82 -5.00
C LYS A 66 -24.05 -1.78 -5.17
N GLU A 67 -22.79 -2.18 -5.06
CA GLU A 67 -21.64 -1.28 -5.23
C GLU A 67 -21.55 -0.75 -6.67
N ASN A 68 -21.76 -1.60 -7.67
CA ASN A 68 -21.78 -1.21 -9.07
C ASN A 68 -22.94 -0.25 -9.39
N ASP A 69 -24.13 -0.49 -8.83
CA ASP A 69 -25.27 0.41 -8.94
C ASP A 69 -25.00 1.77 -8.27
N ARG A 70 -24.35 1.77 -7.10
CA ARG A 70 -23.92 3.00 -6.43
C ARG A 70 -22.95 3.79 -7.31
N ARG A 71 -21.94 3.12 -7.89
CA ARG A 71 -20.96 3.76 -8.79
C ARG A 71 -21.62 4.34 -10.03
N LYS A 72 -22.55 3.61 -10.64
CA LYS A 72 -23.33 4.12 -11.78
C LYS A 72 -24.07 5.41 -11.45
N LYS A 73 -24.76 5.46 -10.30
CA LYS A 73 -25.48 6.66 -9.85
C LYS A 73 -24.54 7.84 -9.58
N ALA A 74 -23.38 7.59 -8.95
CA ALA A 74 -22.37 8.61 -8.70
C ALA A 74 -21.82 9.21 -10.02
N LEU A 75 -21.59 8.39 -11.05
CA LEU A 75 -21.21 8.88 -12.38
C LEU A 75 -22.30 9.73 -13.04
N GLU A 76 -23.56 9.30 -12.96
CA GLU A 76 -24.70 10.06 -13.47
C GLU A 76 -24.86 11.42 -12.78
N GLN A 77 -24.40 11.53 -11.53
CA GLN A 77 -24.39 12.75 -10.72
C GLN A 77 -23.13 13.61 -10.91
N GLY A 78 -22.15 13.14 -11.70
CA GLY A 78 -20.89 13.86 -11.94
C GLY A 78 -19.90 13.80 -10.77
N GLU A 79 -20.06 12.84 -9.86
CA GLU A 79 -19.12 12.64 -8.75
C GLU A 79 -17.81 11.99 -9.25
N VAL A 80 -16.70 12.31 -8.58
CA VAL A 80 -15.40 11.70 -8.88
C VAL A 80 -15.37 10.29 -8.30
N ILE A 81 -15.19 9.29 -9.17
CA ILE A 81 -15.00 7.90 -8.77
C ILE A 81 -13.55 7.50 -8.99
N TYR A 82 -12.94 6.95 -7.94
CA TYR A 82 -11.62 6.35 -8.02
C TYR A 82 -11.73 4.89 -8.45
N GLY A 83 -10.86 4.48 -9.38
CA GLY A 83 -10.84 3.14 -9.95
C GLY A 83 -11.85 2.93 -11.09
N PRO A 84 -12.17 1.66 -11.42
CA PRO A 84 -13.05 1.36 -12.53
C PRO A 84 -14.50 1.79 -12.23
N THR A 85 -15.23 2.10 -13.30
CA THR A 85 -16.65 2.49 -13.24
C THR A 85 -17.55 1.34 -12.79
N GLN A 86 -17.10 0.10 -13.02
CA GLN A 86 -17.75 -1.13 -12.61
C GLN A 86 -16.68 -2.14 -12.19
N TYR A 87 -16.91 -2.85 -11.09
CA TYR A 87 -16.08 -3.96 -10.68
C TYR A 87 -16.58 -5.29 -11.25
N THR A 88 -15.63 -6.17 -11.58
CA THR A 88 -15.83 -7.62 -11.63
C THR A 88 -15.70 -8.19 -10.21
N MET A 89 -16.19 -9.41 -9.97
CA MET A 89 -16.05 -10.07 -8.66
C MET A 89 -14.59 -10.11 -8.20
N GLU A 90 -13.65 -10.49 -9.07
CA GLU A 90 -12.23 -10.53 -8.72
C GLU A 90 -11.71 -9.16 -8.24
N THR A 91 -12.02 -8.08 -8.98
CA THR A 91 -11.57 -6.73 -8.61
C THR A 91 -12.28 -6.19 -7.37
N TYR A 92 -13.54 -6.59 -7.16
CA TYR A 92 -14.31 -6.21 -5.98
C TYR A 92 -13.74 -6.84 -4.72
N ILE A 93 -13.43 -8.14 -4.77
CA ILE A 93 -12.87 -8.87 -3.63
C ILE A 93 -11.50 -8.33 -3.26
N LYS A 94 -10.63 -8.07 -4.24
CA LYS A 94 -9.34 -7.40 -4.00
C LYS A 94 -9.52 -6.03 -3.35
N TYR A 95 -10.50 -5.25 -3.80
CA TYR A 95 -10.80 -3.94 -3.25
C TYR A 95 -11.29 -4.03 -1.79
N ILE A 96 -12.29 -4.86 -1.50
CA ILE A 96 -12.84 -4.93 -0.14
C ILE A 96 -11.82 -5.52 0.83
N CYS A 97 -11.09 -6.58 0.44
CA CYS A 97 -10.06 -7.18 1.30
C CYS A 97 -8.97 -6.15 1.62
N GLY A 98 -8.43 -5.46 0.61
CA GLY A 98 -7.41 -4.42 0.83
C GLY A 98 -7.92 -3.26 1.68
N SER A 99 -9.20 -2.91 1.59
CA SER A 99 -9.79 -1.85 2.42
C SER A 99 -10.02 -2.27 3.88
N MET A 100 -10.33 -3.56 4.11
CA MET A 100 -10.65 -4.10 5.42
C MET A 100 -9.43 -4.62 6.18
N GLU A 101 -8.34 -4.95 5.48
CA GLU A 101 -7.15 -5.58 6.07
C GLU A 101 -6.61 -4.84 7.31
N PRO A 102 -6.41 -3.51 7.30
CA PRO A 102 -5.90 -2.82 8.49
C PRO A 102 -6.82 -2.95 9.70
N GLU A 103 -8.15 -2.86 9.50
CA GLU A 103 -9.12 -3.00 10.59
C GLU A 103 -9.20 -4.46 11.06
N LEU A 104 -9.09 -5.43 10.15
CA LEU A 104 -9.12 -6.84 10.50
C LEU A 104 -7.89 -7.25 11.33
N ILE A 105 -6.69 -6.81 10.93
CA ILE A 105 -5.45 -7.02 11.69
C ILE A 105 -5.58 -6.45 13.09
N GLU A 106 -6.07 -5.22 13.23
CA GLU A 106 -6.26 -4.59 14.55
C GLU A 106 -7.31 -5.34 15.40
N LYS A 107 -8.40 -5.84 14.79
CA LYS A 107 -9.39 -6.65 15.52
C LYS A 107 -8.84 -8.01 15.96
N MET A 108 -7.89 -8.59 15.22
CA MET A 108 -7.24 -9.89 15.50
C MET A 108 -6.06 -9.77 16.48
N LYS A 109 -5.46 -8.59 16.59
CA LYS A 109 -4.38 -8.29 17.52
C LYS A 109 -4.80 -8.58 18.97
N GLY A 110 -3.96 -9.34 19.67
CA GLY A 110 -4.21 -9.79 21.03
C GLY A 110 -5.26 -10.90 21.16
N LYS A 111 -5.77 -11.43 20.04
CA LYS A 111 -6.70 -12.56 19.98
C LYS A 111 -6.06 -13.71 19.21
N GLU A 112 -6.20 -13.72 17.89
CA GLU A 112 -5.55 -14.71 17.02
C GLU A 112 -4.07 -14.40 16.80
N ILE A 113 -3.71 -13.11 16.78
CA ILE A 113 -2.32 -12.66 16.62
C ILE A 113 -1.80 -12.26 17.99
N SER A 114 -0.84 -13.03 18.52
CA SER A 114 -0.03 -12.56 19.66
C SER A 114 0.79 -11.37 19.20
N CYS A 115 0.92 -10.35 20.04
CA CYS A 115 1.74 -9.19 19.73
C CYS A 115 2.30 -8.63 21.04
N THR A 116 3.28 -9.33 21.59
CA THR A 116 4.04 -8.84 22.74
C THR A 116 5.26 -8.04 22.28
N GLU A 117 5.83 -7.25 23.20
CA GLU A 117 7.06 -6.52 22.91
C GLU A 117 8.22 -7.46 22.59
N GLU A 118 8.25 -8.62 23.24
CA GLU A 118 9.21 -9.68 23.00
C GLU A 118 9.08 -10.25 21.59
N ASP A 119 7.85 -10.48 21.11
CA ASP A 119 7.58 -10.98 19.75
C ASP A 119 8.09 -9.98 18.69
N VAL A 120 7.72 -8.70 18.83
CA VAL A 120 8.11 -7.65 17.88
C VAL A 120 9.62 -7.43 17.88
N ARG A 121 10.27 -7.49 19.04
CA ARG A 121 11.73 -7.38 19.14
C ARG A 121 12.45 -8.59 18.54
N ALA A 122 11.93 -9.80 18.74
CA ALA A 122 12.48 -11.00 18.10
C ALA A 122 12.37 -10.91 16.57
N TYR A 123 11.20 -10.50 16.07
CA TYR A 123 11.00 -10.26 14.64
C TYR A 123 11.98 -9.22 14.08
N TYR A 124 12.24 -8.13 14.80
CA TYR A 124 13.29 -7.18 14.43
C TYR A 124 14.67 -7.84 14.36
N GLU A 125 15.11 -8.54 15.41
CA GLU A 125 16.46 -9.12 15.44
C GLU A 125 16.69 -10.11 14.29
N ASP A 126 15.67 -10.89 13.95
CA ASP A 126 15.72 -11.89 12.87
C ASP A 126 15.68 -11.26 11.46
N ASN A 127 15.15 -10.03 11.31
CA ASN A 127 14.87 -9.42 10.01
C ASN A 127 15.51 -8.04 9.78
N LYS A 128 16.21 -7.46 10.75
CA LYS A 128 16.74 -6.07 10.72
C LYS A 128 17.63 -5.75 9.53
N GLU A 129 18.30 -6.75 8.96
CA GLU A 129 19.10 -6.61 7.73
C GLU A 129 18.26 -6.34 6.47
N TYR A 130 16.93 -6.46 6.55
CA TYR A 130 16.01 -6.21 5.45
C TYR A 130 14.97 -5.14 5.78
N ILE A 131 14.51 -5.07 7.04
CA ILE A 131 13.38 -4.20 7.42
C ILE A 131 13.80 -2.89 8.10
N ALA A 132 15.05 -2.79 8.55
CA ALA A 132 15.55 -1.66 9.32
C ALA A 132 16.81 -1.05 8.70
N VAL A 133 17.10 -1.34 7.43
CA VAL A 133 18.26 -0.76 6.75
C VAL A 133 17.93 0.66 6.31
N GLN A 134 18.71 1.61 6.80
CA GLN A 134 18.84 2.91 6.18
C GLN A 134 19.98 2.83 5.16
N GLU A 135 19.63 2.98 3.88
CA GLU A 135 20.62 3.04 2.82
C GLU A 135 21.46 4.30 2.93
N ALA A 136 22.70 4.21 2.44
CA ALA A 136 23.58 5.35 2.28
C ALA A 136 22.89 6.44 1.45
N ALA A 137 23.12 7.69 1.83
CA ALA A 137 22.54 8.85 1.19
C ALA A 137 23.61 9.91 0.95
N MET A 138 23.58 10.49 -0.24
CA MET A 138 24.43 11.63 -0.57
C MET A 138 23.91 12.87 0.15
N GLN A 139 24.79 13.54 0.89
CA GLN A 139 24.47 14.72 1.68
C GLN A 139 24.92 15.99 0.97
N PHE A 140 24.03 16.97 0.90
CA PHE A 140 24.29 18.27 0.30
C PHE A 140 23.83 19.38 1.22
N ASP A 141 24.61 20.46 1.24
CA ASP A 141 24.06 21.77 1.55
C ASP A 141 23.53 22.36 0.24
N VAL A 142 22.29 22.81 0.23
CA VAL A 142 21.62 23.38 -0.94
C VAL A 142 21.32 24.84 -0.66
N ILE A 143 21.89 25.72 -1.47
CA ILE A 143 21.60 27.16 -1.43
C ILE A 143 20.62 27.47 -2.55
N MET A 144 19.50 28.08 -2.19
CA MET A 144 18.42 28.45 -3.10
C MET A 144 18.28 29.97 -3.15
N THR A 145 18.03 30.50 -4.34
CA THR A 145 17.68 31.90 -4.54
C THR A 145 16.83 32.10 -5.80
N SER A 146 16.33 33.32 -5.99
CA SER A 146 15.61 33.72 -7.19
C SER A 146 16.56 34.01 -8.36
N GLN A 147 16.09 33.88 -9.60
CA GLN A 147 16.88 34.13 -10.81
C GLN A 147 17.58 35.50 -10.84
N GLU A 148 16.96 36.54 -10.26
CA GLU A 148 17.53 37.89 -10.15
C GLU A 148 18.82 37.95 -9.33
N ASN A 149 19.00 37.02 -8.39
CA ASN A 149 20.16 36.92 -7.50
C ASN A 149 21.18 35.87 -7.99
N LYS A 150 20.98 35.29 -9.18
CA LYS A 150 21.87 34.27 -9.77
C LYS A 150 23.33 34.72 -9.82
N GLU A 151 23.60 35.91 -10.32
CA GLU A 151 24.98 36.44 -10.42
C GLU A 151 25.65 36.59 -9.06
N LEU A 152 24.87 36.83 -8.00
CA LEU A 152 25.39 36.89 -6.64
C LEU A 152 25.74 35.49 -6.14
N LEU A 153 24.87 34.50 -6.38
CA LEU A 153 25.15 33.11 -6.06
C LEU A 153 26.38 32.58 -6.81
N GLU A 154 26.54 32.91 -8.10
CA GLU A 154 27.71 32.54 -8.89
C GLU A 154 29.02 33.11 -8.31
N LYS A 155 28.98 34.33 -7.75
CA LYS A 155 30.14 34.93 -7.06
C LYS A 155 30.44 34.22 -5.75
N ILE A 156 29.42 34.01 -4.92
CA ILE A 156 29.57 33.35 -3.62
C ILE A 156 29.99 31.88 -3.80
N ALA A 157 29.58 31.22 -4.88
CA ALA A 157 30.01 29.88 -5.26
C ALA A 157 31.52 29.75 -5.55
N GLN A 158 32.28 30.85 -5.61
CA GLN A 158 33.75 30.85 -5.70
C GLN A 158 34.44 31.05 -4.35
N GLU A 159 33.70 31.41 -3.29
CA GLU A 159 34.25 31.61 -1.95
C GLU A 159 34.60 30.27 -1.28
N ASP A 160 35.57 30.28 -0.37
CA ASP A 160 35.95 29.06 0.36
C ASP A 160 34.79 28.56 1.26
N ASP A 161 34.13 29.46 1.97
CA ASP A 161 33.05 29.18 2.93
C ASP A 161 31.69 29.70 2.42
N VAL A 162 31.24 29.10 1.31
CA VAL A 162 30.00 29.45 0.60
C VAL A 162 28.76 29.44 1.53
N ILE A 163 28.70 28.49 2.47
CA ILE A 163 27.56 28.32 3.38
C ILE A 163 27.45 29.49 4.33
N LYS A 164 28.56 29.87 4.98
CA LYS A 164 28.58 31.02 5.89
C LYS A 164 28.17 32.32 5.20
N TYR A 165 28.58 32.52 3.95
CA TYR A 165 28.16 33.69 3.19
C TYR A 165 26.66 33.66 2.90
N ALA A 166 26.13 32.54 2.42
CA ALA A 166 24.70 32.39 2.16
C ALA A 166 23.86 32.59 3.42
N GLU A 167 24.28 32.02 4.56
CA GLU A 167 23.60 32.19 5.85
C GLU A 167 23.63 33.63 6.37
N SER A 168 24.64 34.42 6.00
CA SER A 168 24.75 35.82 6.42
C SER A 168 23.74 36.75 5.74
N ASP A 169 23.13 36.31 4.64
CA ASP A 169 22.14 37.06 3.86
C ASP A 169 20.87 36.21 3.62
N ALA A 170 20.22 35.83 4.72
CA ALA A 170 19.02 35.00 4.71
C ALA A 170 17.78 35.66 4.06
N GLU A 171 17.83 36.96 3.74
CA GLU A 171 16.80 37.63 2.92
C GLU A 171 16.93 37.27 1.43
N VAL A 172 18.15 36.93 0.99
CA VAL A 172 18.47 36.60 -0.41
C VAL A 172 18.59 35.10 -0.63
N PHE A 173 19.14 34.37 0.34
CA PHE A 173 19.42 32.95 0.23
C PHE A 173 18.64 32.13 1.24
N THR A 174 18.19 30.96 0.81
CA THR A 174 17.76 29.89 1.72
C THR A 174 18.79 28.78 1.66
N VAL A 175 19.29 28.36 2.82
CA VAL A 175 20.20 27.22 2.96
C VAL A 175 19.42 26.06 3.56
N SER A 176 19.59 24.86 3.01
CA SER A 176 18.95 23.65 3.50
C SER A 176 19.86 22.45 3.34
N GLU A 177 19.87 21.58 4.34
CA GLU A 177 20.50 20.26 4.20
C GLU A 177 19.55 19.32 3.48
N MET A 178 20.05 18.59 2.48
CA MET A 178 19.28 17.60 1.73
C MET A 178 20.06 16.30 1.60
N GLU A 179 19.32 15.20 1.67
CA GLU A 179 19.84 13.85 1.44
C GLU A 179 19.18 13.23 0.22
N PHE A 180 19.98 12.65 -0.67
CA PHE A 180 19.49 11.97 -1.85
C PHE A 180 19.93 10.51 -1.85
N GLN A 181 18.95 9.63 -2.03
CA GLN A 181 19.16 8.20 -2.25
C GLN A 181 18.97 7.89 -3.74
N GLU A 182 19.70 6.89 -4.23
CA GLU A 182 19.69 6.43 -5.63
C GLU A 182 18.29 6.04 -6.11
N ASN A 183 17.46 5.52 -5.21
CA ASN A 183 16.11 5.06 -5.50
C ASN A 183 15.00 6.05 -5.07
N SER A 184 15.35 7.29 -4.72
CA SER A 184 14.36 8.27 -4.21
C SER A 184 13.37 8.72 -5.29
N VAL A 185 12.15 9.11 -4.90
CA VAL A 185 11.14 9.68 -5.83
C VAL A 185 11.67 10.93 -6.53
N VAL A 186 12.60 11.66 -5.91
CA VAL A 186 13.27 12.82 -6.48
C VAL A 186 14.10 12.41 -7.71
N TYR A 187 14.78 11.25 -7.66
CA TYR A 187 15.51 10.69 -8.81
C TYR A 187 14.62 10.53 -10.04
N ASN A 188 13.43 9.96 -9.84
CA ASN A 188 12.50 9.71 -10.94
C ASN A 188 11.93 10.98 -11.59
N ARG A 189 11.99 12.13 -10.88
CA ARG A 189 11.45 13.40 -11.40
C ARG A 189 12.51 14.24 -12.13
N ASN A 190 13.80 14.06 -11.83
CA ASN A 190 14.87 14.81 -12.47
C ASN A 190 16.15 13.95 -12.63
N PRO A 191 16.15 12.99 -13.57
CA PRO A 191 17.26 12.06 -13.75
C PRO A 191 18.57 12.76 -14.15
N ASP A 192 18.49 13.82 -14.97
CA ASP A 192 19.66 14.57 -15.43
C ASP A 192 20.38 15.25 -14.27
N LEU A 193 19.63 15.87 -13.35
CA LEU A 193 20.19 16.44 -12.11
C LEU A 193 20.91 15.36 -11.30
N MET A 194 20.27 14.20 -11.12
CA MET A 194 20.86 13.13 -10.33
C MET A 194 22.15 12.60 -10.94
N GLU A 195 22.21 12.38 -12.26
CA GLU A 195 23.43 11.94 -12.93
C GLU A 195 24.60 12.90 -12.66
N GLN A 196 24.34 14.21 -12.62
CA GLN A 196 25.36 15.20 -12.25
C GLN A 196 25.76 15.07 -10.78
N LEU A 197 24.79 14.98 -9.86
CA LEU A 197 25.06 14.92 -8.42
C LEU A 197 25.81 13.64 -8.00
N PHE A 198 25.50 12.49 -8.60
CA PHE A 198 26.16 11.21 -8.30
C PHE A 198 27.63 11.17 -8.71
N GLY A 199 28.03 11.98 -9.71
CA GLY A 199 29.42 12.07 -10.14
C GLY A 199 30.30 12.93 -9.22
N MET A 200 29.70 13.60 -8.23
CA MET A 200 30.39 14.62 -7.44
C MET A 200 31.34 14.05 -6.38
N LYS A 201 32.42 14.79 -6.12
CA LYS A 201 33.37 14.52 -5.03
C LYS A 201 33.21 15.53 -3.91
N SER A 202 33.57 15.16 -2.68
CA SER A 202 33.38 16.02 -1.50
C SER A 202 33.98 17.42 -1.73
N GLY A 203 33.18 18.45 -1.48
CA GLY A 203 33.50 19.85 -1.73
C GLY A 203 33.22 20.36 -3.15
N GLU A 204 32.86 19.48 -4.10
CA GLU A 204 32.40 19.91 -5.42
C GLU A 204 31.04 20.61 -5.32
N ARG A 205 30.80 21.50 -6.29
CA ARG A 205 29.66 22.39 -6.33
C ARG A 205 28.97 22.29 -7.68
N TYR A 206 27.65 22.27 -7.68
CA TYR A 206 26.85 22.21 -8.90
C TYR A 206 25.75 23.27 -8.87
N LEU A 207 25.79 24.19 -9.84
CA LEU A 207 24.81 25.28 -9.97
C LEU A 207 23.83 24.94 -11.09
N THR A 208 22.54 25.02 -10.81
CA THR A 208 21.47 24.73 -11.76
C THR A 208 20.26 25.64 -11.49
N GLU A 209 19.30 25.61 -12.40
CA GLU A 209 18.09 26.43 -12.36
C GLU A 209 16.91 25.58 -12.82
N ASP A 210 15.80 25.66 -12.11
CA ASP A 210 14.58 24.95 -12.48
C ASP A 210 13.74 25.75 -13.50
N ILE A 211 12.62 25.15 -13.93
CA ILE A 211 11.71 25.78 -14.89
C ILE A 211 10.94 26.98 -14.32
N GLU A 212 10.90 27.14 -12.99
CA GLU A 212 10.24 28.24 -12.30
C GLU A 212 11.18 29.43 -12.05
N GLY A 213 12.47 29.29 -12.40
CA GLY A 213 13.49 30.31 -12.22
C GLY A 213 14.09 30.34 -10.81
N ILE A 214 13.93 29.25 -10.05
CA ILE A 214 14.65 29.07 -8.79
C ILE A 214 16.05 28.53 -9.12
N VAL A 215 17.06 29.19 -8.58
CA VAL A 215 18.47 28.84 -8.77
C VAL A 215 18.95 28.07 -7.55
N TYR A 216 19.63 26.96 -7.80
CA TYR A 216 20.14 26.04 -6.81
C TYR A 216 21.66 25.95 -6.93
N LEU A 217 22.36 25.99 -5.81
CA LEU A 217 23.75 25.58 -5.68
C LEU A 217 23.82 24.41 -4.72
N TYR A 218 24.14 23.25 -5.25
CA TYR A 218 24.40 22.03 -4.48
C TYR A 218 25.87 22.00 -4.09
N VAL A 219 26.14 21.84 -2.79
CA VAL A 219 27.48 21.70 -2.23
C VAL A 219 27.57 20.33 -1.60
N TYR A 220 28.35 19.43 -2.19
CA TYR A 220 28.40 18.05 -1.74
C TYR A 220 29.25 17.91 -0.46
N LYS A 221 28.64 17.39 0.60
CA LYS A 221 29.28 17.18 1.91
C LYS A 221 29.97 15.82 1.97
N GLY A 222 29.33 14.80 1.39
CA GLY A 222 29.77 13.41 1.46
C GLY A 222 28.57 12.48 1.46
N GLU A 223 28.80 11.23 1.85
CA GLU A 223 27.78 10.19 1.88
C GLU A 223 27.64 9.68 3.32
N THR A 224 26.41 9.42 3.75
CA THR A 224 26.18 8.65 4.97
C THR A 224 26.53 7.19 4.74
N GLU A 225 26.98 6.50 5.79
CA GLU A 225 27.13 5.05 5.71
C GLU A 225 25.76 4.39 5.87
N SER A 226 25.52 3.31 5.12
CA SER A 226 24.36 2.48 5.38
C SER A 226 24.45 1.90 6.78
N CYS A 227 23.33 1.92 7.50
CA CYS A 227 23.25 1.41 8.84
C CYS A 227 21.93 0.68 9.11
N ILE A 228 21.96 -0.18 10.12
CA ILE A 228 20.75 -0.78 10.67
C ILE A 228 20.21 0.18 11.74
N LEU A 229 19.01 0.70 11.52
CA LEU A 229 18.34 1.59 12.44
C LEU A 229 18.03 0.86 13.74
N PRO A 230 18.35 1.46 14.91
CA PRO A 230 18.02 0.87 16.20
C PRO A 230 16.52 0.59 16.33
N TYR A 231 16.18 -0.52 16.98
CA TYR A 231 14.81 -0.96 17.19
C TYR A 231 13.89 0.17 17.70
N GLU A 232 14.36 0.97 18.66
CA GLU A 232 13.59 2.06 19.25
C GLU A 232 13.16 3.14 18.24
N GLN A 233 13.88 3.29 17.12
CA GLN A 233 13.53 4.23 16.05
C GLN A 233 12.51 3.64 15.06
N VAL A 234 12.49 2.32 14.89
CA VAL A 234 11.66 1.63 13.88
C VAL A 234 10.54 0.79 14.48
N ARG A 235 10.39 0.78 15.81
CA ARG A 235 9.47 -0.09 16.56
C ARG A 235 8.06 -0.16 15.98
N GLU A 236 7.43 0.97 15.72
CA GLU A 236 6.05 1.01 15.20
C GLU A 236 5.96 0.41 13.79
N SER A 237 6.96 0.66 12.93
CA SER A 237 7.02 0.07 11.60
C SER A 237 7.23 -1.45 11.68
N VAL A 238 8.14 -1.90 12.56
CA VAL A 238 8.40 -3.32 12.79
C VAL A 238 7.15 -4.03 13.33
N GLU A 239 6.43 -3.43 14.28
CA GLU A 239 5.19 -3.99 14.81
C GLU A 239 4.14 -4.17 13.71
N ASN A 240 3.96 -3.18 12.84
CA ASN A 240 3.05 -3.29 11.70
C ASN A 240 3.47 -4.38 10.71
N MET A 241 4.76 -4.54 10.44
CA MET A 241 5.29 -5.60 9.58
C MET A 241 5.09 -6.98 10.20
N TYR A 242 5.37 -7.10 11.51
CA TYR A 242 5.15 -8.32 12.28
C TYR A 242 3.69 -8.75 12.26
N LEU A 243 2.76 -7.82 12.58
CA LEU A 243 1.33 -8.09 12.56
C LEU A 243 0.83 -8.55 11.19
N ARG A 244 1.32 -7.95 10.11
CA ARG A 244 0.99 -8.39 8.73
C ARG A 244 1.55 -9.77 8.42
N ALA A 245 2.80 -10.05 8.81
CA ALA A 245 3.41 -11.36 8.60
C ALA A 245 2.64 -12.48 9.33
N GLU A 246 2.28 -12.27 10.60
CA GLU A 246 1.47 -13.22 11.38
C GLU A 246 0.05 -13.37 10.81
N PHE A 247 -0.55 -12.27 10.37
CA PHE A 247 -1.85 -12.29 9.70
C PHE A 247 -1.80 -13.16 8.44
N ASP A 248 -0.82 -12.92 7.55
CA ASP A 248 -0.62 -13.71 6.33
C ASP A 248 -0.36 -15.19 6.65
N GLU A 249 0.38 -15.49 7.72
CA GLU A 249 0.60 -16.86 8.17
C GLU A 249 -0.72 -17.52 8.60
N ILE A 250 -1.55 -16.83 9.39
CA ILE A 250 -2.86 -17.33 9.83
C ILE A 250 -3.77 -17.62 8.62
N LEU A 251 -3.80 -16.72 7.64
CA LEU A 251 -4.62 -16.89 6.43
C LEU A 251 -4.11 -18.02 5.52
N SER A 252 -2.84 -18.40 5.65
CA SER A 252 -2.21 -19.47 4.90
C SER A 252 -2.35 -20.86 5.55
N ARG A 253 -2.90 -20.95 6.77
CA ARG A 253 -3.12 -22.23 7.46
C ARG A 253 -4.36 -22.97 6.90
N GLU A 254 -4.18 -24.26 6.61
CA GLU A 254 -5.24 -25.18 6.12
C GLU A 254 -6.26 -25.56 7.20
#